data_AF-A0A7J5IKB6-F1
#
_entry.id   AF-A0A7J5IKB6-F1
#
_cell.length_a   1.000
_cell.length_b   1.000
_cell.length_c   1.000
_cell.angle_alpha   90.00
_cell.angle_beta   90.00
_cell.angle_gamma   90.00
#
_symmetry.space_group_name_H-M   'P 1'
#
loop_
_entity.id
_entity.type
_entity.pdbx_description
1 polymer ?
#
loop_
_entity_poly.entity_id
_entity_poly.type
_entity_poly.pdbx_seq_one_letter_code
_entity_poly.pdbx_strand_id
1 'polypeptide(L)'
;MKGNIQQVSCLYSIPIETVPTVNEGVAFSYSKVQTIYAEENTANPYIVFIDPHTYRNSQNKVWRYKWDFITHVDTEQNDEELTADIASLYDGHYISFMPNLNNAIWEGVKDNIAKKASSLVNIRLMDSAGNHKELELPITYCPSDIELKLNLSATEVNKYLNGSYFINIGKELEEYGLTQDFMSNLSITALFGGLEAEWGNFPLLIDGWEIIDENKEFEPVAEAWVSDEVKAGMETSEDEITTVSIGITSTAQESTTVFPLVSLKIKLPIMIVDTD
;
A
#
# COMPACT_ATOMS: atom_id res chain seq x y z
N MET A 1 1.58 -6.12 25.61
CA MET A 1 0.98 -7.23 26.39
C MET A 1 1.93 -7.72 27.48
N LYS A 2 1.42 -8.33 28.57
CA LYS A 2 2.25 -9.06 29.55
C LYS A 2 2.30 -10.53 29.12
N GLY A 3 3.46 -11.19 29.28
CA GLY A 3 3.59 -12.62 29.00
C GLY A 3 2.70 -13.48 29.92
N ASN A 4 2.28 -14.66 29.45
CA ASN A 4 1.47 -15.58 30.23
C ASN A 4 2.34 -16.29 31.28
N ILE A 5 2.01 -16.07 32.55
CA ILE A 5 2.63 -16.74 33.69
C ILE A 5 1.84 -18.02 33.98
N GLN A 6 2.48 -19.18 33.81
CA GLN A 6 1.91 -20.45 34.23
C GLN A 6 2.66 -20.99 35.45
N GLN A 7 1.93 -21.55 36.40
CA GLN A 7 2.50 -22.33 37.49
C GLN A 7 2.43 -23.80 37.12
N VAL A 8 3.59 -24.44 37.00
CA VAL A 8 3.68 -25.88 36.78
C VAL A 8 3.78 -26.58 38.14
N SER A 9 2.91 -27.55 38.38
CA SER A 9 2.87 -28.29 39.64
C SER A 9 4.08 -29.22 39.77
N CYS A 10 5.09 -28.80 40.52
CA CYS A 10 6.09 -29.68 41.10
C CYS A 10 6.27 -29.33 42.59
N LEU A 11 7.00 -30.16 43.35
CA LEU A 11 7.19 -30.00 44.81
C LEU A 11 7.72 -28.61 45.23
N TYR A 12 8.28 -27.86 44.29
CA TYR A 12 8.59 -26.44 44.41
C TYR A 12 7.86 -25.70 43.27
N SER A 13 6.85 -24.88 43.57
CA SER A 13 6.16 -24.09 42.54
C SER A 13 7.13 -23.08 41.90
N ILE A 14 7.71 -23.42 40.74
CA ILE A 14 8.57 -22.52 39.96
C ILE A 14 7.66 -21.71 39.02
N PRO A 15 7.62 -20.37 39.15
CA PRO A 15 6.93 -19.54 38.17
C PRO A 15 7.69 -19.61 36.84
N ILE A 16 7.00 -20.04 35.77
CA ILE A 16 7.55 -20.09 34.42
C ILE A 16 6.79 -19.05 33.58
N GLU A 17 7.54 -18.17 32.94
CA GLU A 17 7.00 -17.30 31.89
C GLU A 17 7.09 -18.04 30.56
N THR A 18 5.93 -18.23 29.93
CA THR A 18 5.86 -18.90 28.63
C THR A 18 6.08 -17.91 27.50
N VAL A 19 6.76 -18.35 26.45
CA VAL A 19 6.89 -17.58 25.21
C VAL A 19 5.52 -17.58 24.54
N PRO A 20 5.06 -16.43 24.00
CA PRO A 20 3.84 -16.37 23.19
C PRO A 20 3.87 -17.38 22.05
N THR A 21 2.73 -17.97 21.72
CA THR A 21 2.59 -18.81 20.52
C THR A 21 2.66 -17.95 19.25
N VAL A 22 2.84 -18.54 18.06
CA VAL A 22 2.82 -17.76 16.80
C VAL A 22 1.54 -16.94 16.63
N ASN A 23 0.39 -17.44 17.12
CA ASN A 23 -0.89 -16.72 17.07
C ASN A 23 -0.86 -15.37 17.79
N GLU A 24 -0.24 -15.38 18.97
CA GLU A 24 -0.09 -14.20 19.83
C GLU A 24 1.14 -13.39 19.45
N GLY A 25 2.17 -14.08 18.93
CA GLY A 25 3.57 -13.71 18.75
C GLY A 25 3.85 -12.75 17.62
N VAL A 26 3.11 -12.88 16.53
CA VAL A 26 3.34 -12.11 15.30
C VAL A 26 2.05 -11.54 14.74
N ALA A 27 2.19 -10.48 13.95
CA ALA A 27 1.16 -9.92 13.08
C ALA A 27 1.58 -10.10 11.62
N PHE A 28 0.60 -10.31 10.76
CA PHE A 28 0.79 -10.11 9.32
C PHE A 28 0.62 -8.64 9.03
N SER A 29 1.59 -8.05 8.35
CA SER A 29 1.59 -6.64 7.99
C SER A 29 1.76 -6.49 6.48
N TYR A 30 0.83 -5.80 5.82
CA TYR A 30 0.75 -5.73 4.36
C TYR A 30 -0.05 -4.51 3.92
N SER A 31 0.18 -4.02 2.70
CA SER A 31 -0.69 -3.03 2.06
C SER A 31 -1.86 -3.74 1.39
N LYS A 32 -3.10 -3.23 1.50
CA LYS A 32 -4.28 -3.85 0.87
C LYS A 32 -4.18 -3.92 -0.66
N VAL A 33 -3.40 -3.02 -1.26
CA VAL A 33 -3.07 -3.03 -2.69
C VAL A 33 -1.61 -2.66 -2.90
N GLN A 34 -1.00 -3.22 -3.95
CA GLN A 34 0.35 -2.87 -4.41
C GLN A 34 0.30 -2.55 -5.90
N THR A 35 1.25 -1.79 -6.43
CA THR A 35 1.32 -1.59 -7.90
C THR A 35 1.91 -2.85 -8.55
N ILE A 36 1.40 -3.25 -9.72
CA ILE A 36 1.85 -4.47 -10.44
C ILE A 36 3.32 -4.38 -10.87
N TYR A 37 3.82 -3.15 -11.06
CA TYR A 37 5.22 -2.84 -11.33
C TYR A 37 5.78 -1.92 -10.24
N ALA A 38 7.02 -2.19 -9.84
CA ALA A 38 7.77 -1.33 -8.91
C ALA A 38 8.55 -0.24 -9.66
N GLU A 39 9.10 -0.63 -10.80
CA GLU A 39 9.80 0.20 -11.78
C GLU A 39 9.34 -0.23 -13.19
N GLU A 40 9.71 0.53 -14.21
CA GLU A 40 9.27 0.28 -15.58
C GLU A 40 9.53 -1.19 -16.00
N ASN A 41 8.44 -1.93 -16.27
CA ASN A 41 8.43 -3.34 -16.66
C ASN A 41 9.04 -4.34 -15.65
N THR A 42 9.26 -3.94 -14.40
CA THR A 42 9.75 -4.83 -13.33
C THR A 42 8.62 -5.19 -12.39
N ALA A 43 8.19 -6.47 -12.44
CA ALA A 43 7.11 -6.99 -11.60
C ALA A 43 7.36 -6.66 -10.13
N ASN A 44 6.36 -6.10 -9.46
CA ASN A 44 6.45 -5.85 -8.04
C ASN A 44 6.02 -7.11 -7.28
N PRO A 45 6.86 -7.72 -6.43
CA PRO A 45 6.41 -8.78 -5.54
C PRO A 45 5.46 -8.22 -4.48
N TYR A 46 4.33 -8.89 -4.24
CA TYR A 46 3.43 -8.50 -3.16
C TYR A 46 4.04 -8.96 -1.84
N ILE A 47 4.43 -8.00 -1.01
CA ILE A 47 5.09 -8.30 0.27
C ILE A 47 4.06 -8.44 1.40
N VAL A 48 4.21 -9.51 2.19
CA VAL A 48 3.55 -9.67 3.50
C VAL A 48 4.64 -9.82 4.57
N PHE A 49 4.77 -8.80 5.41
CA PHE A 49 5.71 -8.78 6.52
C PHE A 49 5.18 -9.61 7.70
N ILE A 50 6.10 -10.28 8.39
CA ILE A 50 5.81 -11.03 9.61
C ILE A 50 6.39 -10.24 10.78
N ASP A 51 5.57 -9.40 11.40
CA ASP A 51 6.03 -8.47 12.43
C ASP A 51 5.90 -9.07 13.83
N PRO A 52 6.97 -9.13 14.63
CA PRO A 52 6.94 -9.67 15.97
C PRO A 52 6.29 -8.67 16.93
N HIS A 53 5.39 -9.16 17.75
CA HIS A 53 4.88 -8.38 18.86
C HIS A 53 5.94 -8.21 19.96
N THR A 54 5.83 -7.07 20.64
CA THR A 54 6.68 -6.73 21.79
C THR A 54 5.91 -6.90 23.09
N TYR A 55 6.56 -7.54 24.07
CA TYR A 55 6.00 -7.89 25.38
C TYR A 55 6.86 -7.33 26.50
N ARG A 56 6.25 -7.19 27.68
CA ARG A 56 6.98 -6.92 28.92
C ARG A 56 6.83 -8.10 29.86
N ASN A 57 7.95 -8.60 30.37
CA ASN A 57 7.96 -9.67 31.34
C ASN A 57 7.69 -9.15 32.77
N SER A 58 7.63 -10.05 33.77
CA SER A 58 7.40 -9.69 35.18
C SER A 58 8.46 -8.74 35.76
N GLN A 59 9.66 -8.70 35.17
CA GLN A 59 10.75 -7.79 35.52
C GLN A 59 10.72 -6.47 34.72
N ASN A 60 9.64 -6.21 33.96
CA ASN A 60 9.48 -5.06 33.08
C ASN A 60 10.52 -4.98 31.92
N LYS A 61 11.23 -6.08 31.64
CA LYS A 61 12.14 -6.19 30.49
C LYS A 61 11.34 -6.44 29.22
N VAL A 62 11.80 -5.83 28.12
CA VAL A 62 11.19 -5.95 26.80
C VAL A 62 11.61 -7.27 26.17
N TRP A 63 10.64 -8.10 25.80
CA TRP A 63 10.81 -9.34 25.04
C TRP A 63 10.13 -9.18 23.69
N ARG A 64 10.65 -9.86 22.67
CA ARG A 64 10.06 -9.94 21.33
C ARG A 64 9.90 -11.41 20.95
N TYR A 65 8.85 -11.70 20.19
CA TYR A 65 8.74 -13.00 19.56
C TYR A 65 9.93 -13.19 18.61
N LYS A 66 10.50 -14.40 18.58
CA LYS A 66 11.63 -14.72 17.69
C LYS A 66 11.12 -15.49 16.49
N TRP A 67 11.48 -15.04 15.29
CA TRP A 67 11.14 -15.74 14.04
C TRP A 67 11.64 -17.18 14.01
N ASP A 68 12.76 -17.48 14.69
CA ASP A 68 13.27 -18.86 14.86
C ASP A 68 12.26 -19.84 15.46
N PHE A 69 11.20 -19.35 16.12
CA PHE A 69 10.14 -20.19 16.63
C PHE A 69 9.11 -20.59 15.58
N ILE A 70 9.08 -19.92 14.42
CA ILE A 70 8.31 -20.30 13.24
C ILE A 70 9.10 -21.38 12.50
N THR A 71 8.69 -22.63 12.70
CA THR A 71 9.38 -23.80 12.15
C THR A 71 8.90 -24.19 10.75
N HIS A 72 7.74 -23.70 10.34
CA HIS A 72 7.18 -23.97 9.02
C HIS A 72 6.31 -22.81 8.53
N VAL A 73 6.30 -22.64 7.21
CA VAL A 73 5.39 -21.75 6.49
C VAL A 73 4.80 -22.53 5.33
N ASP A 74 3.48 -22.59 5.26
CA ASP A 74 2.77 -23.11 4.10
C ASP A 74 2.04 -21.96 3.41
N THR A 75 2.04 -21.98 2.08
CA THR A 75 1.17 -21.11 1.27
C THR A 75 0.35 -21.96 0.30
N GLU A 76 -0.89 -21.55 0.09
CA GLU A 76 -1.78 -22.11 -0.93
C GLU A 76 -2.21 -20.96 -1.85
N GLN A 77 -1.91 -21.09 -3.14
CA GLN A 77 -2.22 -20.12 -4.18
C GLN A 77 -2.46 -20.84 -5.51
N ASN A 78 -3.00 -20.12 -6.50
CA ASN A 78 -2.94 -20.60 -7.88
C ASN A 78 -1.52 -20.39 -8.44
N ASP A 79 -0.77 -21.48 -8.63
CA ASP A 79 0.61 -21.45 -9.14
C ASP A 79 0.72 -20.93 -10.59
N GLU A 80 -0.37 -20.89 -11.35
CA GLU A 80 -0.38 -20.24 -12.66
C GLU A 80 -0.40 -18.71 -12.55
N GLU A 81 -0.88 -18.15 -11.43
CA GLU A 81 -1.09 -16.72 -11.21
C GLU A 81 0.02 -16.10 -10.37
N LEU A 82 0.51 -16.81 -9.36
CA LEU A 82 1.48 -16.33 -8.38
C LEU A 82 2.55 -17.37 -8.08
N THR A 83 3.77 -16.92 -7.79
CA THR A 83 4.83 -17.75 -7.19
C THR A 83 5.17 -17.21 -5.82
N ALA A 84 5.01 -18.04 -4.79
CA ALA A 84 5.37 -17.68 -3.42
C ALA A 84 6.88 -17.85 -3.16
N ASP A 85 7.48 -16.89 -2.45
CA ASP A 85 8.78 -17.02 -1.80
C ASP A 85 8.60 -16.90 -0.28
N ILE A 86 8.81 -18.04 0.39
CA ILE A 86 8.76 -18.17 1.85
C ILE A 86 10.15 -18.22 2.49
N ALA A 87 11.21 -18.42 1.70
CA ALA A 87 12.58 -18.52 2.22
C ALA A 87 13.04 -17.18 2.81
N SER A 88 12.57 -16.09 2.19
CA SER A 88 12.76 -14.71 2.67
C SER A 88 12.28 -14.46 4.11
N LEU A 89 11.46 -15.34 4.70
CA LEU A 89 11.03 -15.17 6.09
C LEU A 89 12.21 -15.21 7.06
N TYR A 90 13.17 -16.10 6.84
CA TYR A 90 14.21 -16.40 7.84
C TYR A 90 15.33 -15.35 7.88
N ASP A 91 15.58 -14.68 6.75
CA ASP A 91 16.62 -13.65 6.66
C ASP A 91 16.03 -12.24 6.53
N GLY A 92 14.84 -12.10 5.94
CA GLY A 92 14.20 -10.84 5.62
C GLY A 92 12.94 -10.52 6.43
N HIS A 93 12.38 -11.50 7.14
CA HIS A 93 11.15 -11.38 7.95
C HIS A 93 9.88 -11.05 7.14
N TYR A 94 9.84 -11.47 5.88
CA TYR A 94 8.67 -11.35 5.01
C TYR A 94 8.48 -12.58 4.15
N ILE A 95 7.26 -12.77 3.66
CA ILE A 95 6.97 -13.64 2.53
C ILE A 95 6.56 -12.78 1.34
N SER A 96 6.75 -13.28 0.13
CA SER A 96 6.36 -12.53 -1.06
C SER A 96 5.66 -13.38 -2.10
N PHE A 97 4.83 -12.75 -2.92
CA PHE A 97 4.11 -13.38 -4.02
C PHE A 97 4.42 -12.64 -5.32
N MET A 98 5.22 -13.26 -6.17
CA MET A 98 5.56 -12.72 -7.49
C MET A 98 4.42 -12.99 -8.47
N PRO A 99 3.87 -11.98 -9.16
CA PRO A 99 2.84 -12.21 -10.17
C PRO A 99 3.44 -12.81 -11.43
N ASN A 100 2.81 -13.86 -11.94
CA ASN A 100 3.12 -14.37 -13.28
C ASN A 100 2.48 -13.44 -14.31
N LEU A 101 3.21 -12.43 -14.78
CA LEU A 101 2.69 -11.41 -15.70
C LEU A 101 2.16 -11.95 -17.04
N ASN A 102 2.42 -13.21 -17.39
CA ASN A 102 1.83 -13.86 -18.57
C ASN A 102 0.42 -14.43 -18.33
N ASN A 103 -0.03 -14.46 -17.08
CA ASN A 103 -1.36 -14.95 -16.73
C ASN A 103 -2.43 -13.89 -17.06
N ALA A 104 -3.56 -14.33 -17.62
CA ALA A 104 -4.65 -13.47 -18.07
C ALA A 104 -5.30 -12.65 -16.94
N ILE A 105 -5.24 -13.09 -15.67
CA ILE A 105 -5.81 -12.33 -14.55
C ILE A 105 -5.15 -10.95 -14.38
N TRP A 106 -3.87 -10.83 -14.76
CA TRP A 106 -3.11 -9.58 -14.64
C TRP A 106 -3.14 -8.73 -15.91
N GLU A 107 -3.62 -9.27 -17.04
CA GLU A 107 -3.60 -8.59 -18.35
C GLU A 107 -4.27 -7.22 -18.32
N GLY A 108 -5.48 -7.16 -17.77
CA GLY A 108 -6.21 -5.89 -17.66
C GLY A 108 -5.49 -4.83 -16.82
N VAL A 109 -4.78 -5.22 -15.76
CA VAL A 109 -4.04 -4.28 -14.90
C VAL A 109 -2.76 -3.80 -15.57
N LYS A 110 -2.02 -4.69 -16.24
CA LYS A 110 -0.83 -4.33 -17.01
C LYS A 110 -1.16 -3.34 -18.14
N ASP A 111 -2.31 -3.54 -18.78
CA ASP A 111 -2.69 -2.82 -19.99
C ASP A 111 -3.59 -1.60 -19.66
N ASN A 112 -3.73 -1.25 -18.38
CA ASN A 112 -4.54 -0.13 -17.89
C ASN A 112 -6.03 -0.19 -18.22
N ILE A 113 -6.55 -1.39 -18.51
CA ILE A 113 -7.97 -1.64 -18.80
C ILE A 113 -8.74 -1.87 -17.50
N ALA A 114 -8.12 -2.54 -16.53
CA ALA A 114 -8.70 -2.85 -15.23
C ALA A 114 -7.99 -2.06 -14.12
N LYS A 115 -8.78 -1.48 -13.21
CA LYS A 115 -8.28 -0.67 -12.09
C LYS A 115 -7.55 -1.49 -11.03
N LYS A 116 -7.93 -2.77 -10.89
CA LYS A 116 -7.24 -3.74 -10.04
C LYS A 116 -7.62 -5.17 -10.41
N ALA A 117 -6.79 -6.11 -10.00
CA ALA A 117 -7.05 -7.54 -10.06
C ALA A 117 -6.50 -8.20 -8.79
N SER A 118 -7.06 -9.36 -8.43
CA SER A 118 -6.69 -10.07 -7.21
C SER A 118 -6.62 -11.58 -7.42
N SER A 119 -5.64 -12.21 -6.80
CA SER A 119 -5.55 -13.67 -6.63
C SER A 119 -5.61 -14.00 -5.15
N LEU A 120 -6.39 -15.01 -4.76
CA LEU A 120 -6.50 -15.41 -3.36
C LEU A 120 -5.30 -16.27 -2.95
N VAL A 121 -4.75 -16.01 -1.77
CA VAL A 121 -3.74 -16.86 -1.13
C VAL A 121 -4.11 -17.17 0.31
N ASN A 122 -3.76 -18.37 0.77
CA ASN A 122 -3.76 -18.71 2.19
C ASN A 122 -2.32 -18.84 2.68
N ILE A 123 -2.03 -18.22 3.81
CA ILE A 123 -0.72 -18.26 4.47
C ILE A 123 -0.90 -18.92 5.83
N ARG A 124 -0.06 -19.90 6.15
CA ARG A 124 -0.04 -20.57 7.46
C ARG A 124 1.34 -20.57 8.05
N LEU A 125 1.51 -19.91 9.20
CA LEU A 125 2.73 -19.95 10.01
C LEU A 125 2.56 -20.99 11.10
N MET A 126 3.53 -21.89 11.29
CA MET A 126 3.50 -22.93 12.32
C MET A 126 4.70 -22.82 13.27
N ASP A 127 4.44 -22.85 14.58
CA ASP A 127 5.50 -22.89 15.59
C ASP A 127 5.90 -24.31 16.00
N SER A 128 7.05 -24.41 16.68
CA SER A 128 7.60 -25.68 17.17
C SER A 128 6.70 -26.47 18.12
N ALA A 129 5.68 -25.84 18.70
CA ALA A 129 4.69 -26.49 19.57
C ALA A 129 3.43 -26.92 18.81
N GLY A 130 3.38 -26.72 17.48
CA GLY A 130 2.28 -27.09 16.61
C GLY A 130 1.13 -26.08 16.58
N ASN A 131 1.29 -24.90 17.21
CA ASN A 131 0.30 -23.82 17.04
C ASN A 131 0.50 -23.18 15.67
N HIS A 132 -0.59 -22.69 15.10
CA HIS A 132 -0.55 -22.07 13.78
C HIS A 132 -1.37 -20.80 13.72
N LYS A 133 -0.89 -19.83 12.92
CA LYS A 133 -1.59 -18.59 12.57
C LYS A 133 -1.86 -18.59 11.07
N GLU A 134 -3.09 -18.29 10.69
CA GLU A 134 -3.53 -18.31 9.29
C GLU A 134 -3.99 -16.92 8.84
N LEU A 135 -3.79 -16.63 7.56
CA LEU A 135 -4.31 -15.46 6.87
C LEU A 135 -4.77 -15.87 5.47
N GLU A 136 -6.06 -15.69 5.21
CA GLU A 136 -6.61 -15.66 3.85
C GLU A 136 -6.50 -14.22 3.34
N LEU A 137 -5.80 -14.02 2.21
CA LEU A 137 -5.47 -12.70 1.69
C LEU A 137 -5.68 -12.63 0.17
N PRO A 138 -6.50 -11.69 -0.33
CA PRO A 138 -6.48 -11.35 -1.75
C PRO A 138 -5.24 -10.52 -2.09
N ILE A 139 -4.26 -11.14 -2.76
CA ILE A 139 -3.10 -10.46 -3.35
C ILE A 139 -3.60 -9.58 -4.48
N THR A 140 -3.69 -8.28 -4.21
CA THR A 140 -4.33 -7.30 -5.08
C THR A 140 -3.30 -6.35 -5.68
N TYR A 141 -3.30 -6.26 -7.01
CA TYR A 141 -2.49 -5.30 -7.75
C TYR A 141 -3.34 -4.26 -8.47
N CYS A 142 -2.85 -3.03 -8.53
CA CYS A 142 -3.31 -1.97 -9.42
C CYS A 142 -2.21 -1.61 -10.45
N PRO A 143 -2.52 -0.87 -11.54
CA PRO A 143 -1.52 -0.41 -12.48
C PRO A 143 -0.51 0.55 -11.80
N SER A 144 0.69 0.68 -12.37
CA SER A 144 1.73 1.59 -11.86
C SER A 144 1.74 2.97 -12.55
N ASP A 145 1.05 3.10 -13.68
CA ASP A 145 0.93 4.33 -14.46
C ASP A 145 -0.54 4.39 -14.87
N ILE A 146 -1.27 5.45 -14.55
CA ILE A 146 -2.70 5.61 -14.87
C ILE A 146 -2.97 7.01 -15.39
N GLU A 147 -4.10 7.16 -16.08
CA GLU A 147 -4.65 8.46 -16.47
C GLU A 147 -5.98 8.69 -15.76
N LEU A 148 -6.10 9.80 -15.03
CA LEU A 148 -7.33 10.24 -14.40
C LEU A 148 -7.77 11.56 -15.03
N LYS A 149 -8.71 11.46 -15.97
CA LYS A 149 -9.28 12.63 -16.63
C LYS A 149 -10.15 13.43 -15.67
N LEU A 150 -9.74 14.66 -15.41
CA LEU A 150 -10.40 15.60 -14.52
C LEU A 150 -11.41 16.44 -15.32
N ASN A 151 -12.70 16.15 -15.13
CA ASN A 151 -13.76 16.98 -15.73
C ASN A 151 -14.16 18.05 -14.72
N LEU A 152 -13.75 19.30 -14.96
CA LEU A 152 -13.93 20.41 -14.02
C LEU A 152 -14.96 21.41 -14.55
N SER A 153 -15.84 21.89 -13.68
CA SER A 153 -16.84 22.91 -14.03
C SER A 153 -16.19 24.26 -14.32
N ALA A 154 -16.52 24.87 -15.46
CA ALA A 154 -16.11 26.24 -15.75
C ALA A 154 -16.63 27.22 -14.68
N THR A 155 -17.89 27.04 -14.25
CA THR A 155 -18.52 27.89 -13.22
C THR A 155 -17.77 27.77 -11.89
N GLU A 156 -17.43 26.55 -11.47
CA GLU A 156 -16.77 26.32 -10.18
C GLU A 156 -15.35 26.85 -10.19
N VAL A 157 -14.56 26.49 -11.19
CA VAL A 157 -13.15 26.89 -11.30
C VAL A 157 -13.00 28.41 -11.35
N ASN A 158 -13.84 29.10 -12.13
CA ASN A 158 -13.75 30.56 -12.28
C ASN A 158 -14.05 31.33 -10.98
N LYS A 159 -14.65 30.72 -9.95
CA LYS A 159 -14.77 31.33 -8.60
C LYS A 159 -13.39 31.56 -7.95
N TYR A 160 -12.39 30.81 -8.39
CA TYR A 160 -11.03 30.82 -7.85
C TYR A 160 -10.04 31.57 -8.75
N LEU A 161 -10.52 32.39 -9.69
CA LEU A 161 -9.64 33.20 -10.56
C LEU A 161 -8.63 34.04 -9.75
N ASN A 162 -7.34 33.93 -10.09
CA ASN A 162 -6.21 34.44 -9.30
C ASN A 162 -6.10 33.83 -7.90
N GLY A 163 -6.40 32.54 -7.78
CA GLY A 163 -6.39 31.77 -6.54
C GLY A 163 -6.23 30.27 -6.78
N SER A 164 -6.23 29.52 -5.69
CA SER A 164 -6.05 28.06 -5.69
C SER A 164 -7.39 27.33 -5.72
N TYR A 165 -7.51 26.37 -6.63
CA TYR A 165 -8.60 25.41 -6.73
C TYR A 165 -8.09 24.02 -6.34
N PHE A 166 -8.82 23.31 -5.47
CA PHE A 166 -8.39 22.02 -4.91
C PHE A 166 -9.20 20.87 -5.52
N ILE A 167 -8.50 19.86 -6.04
CA ILE A 167 -9.06 18.72 -6.74
C ILE A 167 -8.74 17.46 -5.95
N ASN A 168 -9.73 16.94 -5.22
CA ASN A 168 -9.60 15.66 -4.52
C ASN A 168 -9.81 14.51 -5.52
N ILE A 169 -8.81 13.66 -5.68
CA ILE A 169 -8.84 12.47 -6.56
C ILE A 169 -8.91 11.16 -5.78
N GLY A 170 -9.09 11.23 -4.45
CA GLY A 170 -9.08 10.09 -3.56
C GLY A 170 -10.16 9.06 -3.90
N LYS A 171 -11.37 9.53 -4.24
CA LYS A 171 -12.49 8.66 -4.60
C LYS A 171 -12.22 7.85 -5.87
N GLU A 172 -11.59 8.47 -6.87
CA GLU A 172 -11.15 7.81 -8.09
C GLU A 172 -10.08 6.74 -7.78
N LEU A 173 -9.17 7.04 -6.84
CA LEU A 173 -8.12 6.13 -6.40
C LEU A 173 -8.64 4.95 -5.56
N GLU A 174 -9.78 5.07 -4.87
CA GLU A 174 -10.43 3.95 -4.16
C GLU A 174 -10.77 2.79 -5.12
N GLU A 175 -11.11 3.10 -6.36
CA GLU A 175 -11.42 2.08 -7.37
C GLU A 175 -10.19 1.24 -7.73
N TYR A 176 -8.99 1.84 -7.63
CA TYR A 176 -7.69 1.17 -7.72
C TYR A 176 -7.29 0.47 -6.41
N GLY A 177 -8.09 0.56 -5.35
CA GLY A 177 -7.83 -0.07 -4.05
C GLY A 177 -7.03 0.79 -3.08
N LEU A 178 -6.67 2.01 -3.45
CA LEU A 178 -6.01 2.99 -2.59
C LEU A 178 -7.06 3.69 -1.72
N THR A 179 -7.74 2.92 -0.86
CA THR A 179 -8.71 3.43 0.12
C THR A 179 -8.00 4.13 1.26
N GLN A 180 -8.69 4.97 2.02
CA GLN A 180 -8.10 5.69 3.17
C GLN A 180 -7.30 4.77 4.15
N ASP A 181 -7.73 3.52 4.30
CA ASP A 181 -7.18 2.54 5.23
C ASP A 181 -6.29 1.46 4.59
N PHE A 182 -5.88 1.61 3.33
CA PHE A 182 -5.10 0.59 2.62
C PHE A 182 -3.72 0.29 3.24
N MET A 183 -3.14 1.25 3.95
CA MET A 183 -1.88 1.11 4.69
C MET A 183 -2.07 0.71 6.17
N SER A 184 -3.31 0.54 6.64
CA SER A 184 -3.62 0.39 8.08
C SER A 184 -3.00 -0.84 8.75
N ASN A 185 -2.66 -1.86 7.95
CA ASN A 185 -1.99 -3.07 8.43
C ASN A 185 -0.46 -2.95 8.42
N LEU A 186 0.12 -1.86 7.91
CA LEU A 186 1.57 -1.65 7.85
C LEU A 186 2.12 -1.11 9.18
N SER A 187 3.15 -1.75 9.73
CA SER A 187 3.78 -1.31 10.98
C SER A 187 4.81 -0.18 10.79
N ILE A 188 5.52 -0.20 9.66
CA ILE A 188 6.54 0.80 9.31
C ILE A 188 6.29 1.21 7.87
N THR A 189 5.96 2.48 7.65
CA THR A 189 5.58 2.98 6.33
C THR A 189 6.16 4.36 6.10
N ALA A 190 6.61 4.61 4.87
CA ALA A 190 6.87 5.96 4.39
C ALA A 190 6.06 6.20 3.11
N LEU A 191 5.38 7.35 3.09
CA LEU A 191 4.55 7.82 1.99
C LEU A 191 5.23 9.02 1.33
N PHE A 192 5.26 9.03 0.00
CA PHE A 192 5.92 10.03 -0.81
C PHE A 192 4.98 10.55 -1.89
N GLY A 193 5.05 11.87 -2.12
CA GLY A 193 4.41 12.53 -3.24
C GLY A 193 5.42 13.15 -4.17
N GLY A 194 5.12 13.11 -5.46
CA GLY A 194 5.90 13.76 -6.50
C GLY A 194 4.96 14.52 -7.42
N LEU A 195 5.42 15.67 -7.91
CA LEU A 195 4.72 16.52 -8.85
C LEU A 195 5.68 16.84 -9.99
N GLU A 196 5.29 16.47 -11.20
CA GLU A 196 5.95 16.78 -12.45
C GLU A 196 4.98 17.61 -13.29
N ALA A 197 5.14 18.93 -13.22
CA ALA A 197 4.30 19.90 -13.94
C ALA A 197 5.16 20.74 -14.89
N GLU A 198 4.65 20.97 -16.09
CA GLU A 198 5.23 21.91 -17.05
C GLU A 198 4.42 23.20 -17.09
N TRP A 199 5.11 24.33 -17.25
CA TRP A 199 4.45 25.64 -17.36
C TRP A 199 3.87 25.78 -18.77
N GLY A 200 2.55 25.68 -18.86
CA GLY A 200 1.78 25.83 -20.08
C GLY A 200 1.11 27.19 -20.26
N ASN A 201 0.33 27.29 -21.33
CA ASN A 201 -0.66 28.32 -21.59
C ASN A 201 -2.07 27.93 -21.09
N PHE A 202 -2.27 26.69 -20.63
CA PHE A 202 -3.54 26.29 -20.04
C PHE A 202 -3.85 27.12 -18.78
N PRO A 203 -5.08 27.66 -18.60
CA PRO A 203 -5.39 28.59 -17.50
C PRO A 203 -5.38 28.00 -16.08
N LEU A 204 -5.24 26.68 -15.95
CA LEU A 204 -5.04 26.00 -14.66
C LEU A 204 -3.68 25.31 -14.67
N LEU A 205 -2.85 25.63 -13.68
CA LEU A 205 -1.59 24.95 -13.46
C LEU A 205 -1.68 24.17 -12.15
N ILE A 206 -1.51 22.85 -12.20
CA ILE A 206 -1.34 22.06 -10.98
C ILE A 206 0.07 22.32 -10.44
N ASP A 207 0.18 23.04 -9.34
CA ASP A 207 1.44 23.44 -8.72
C ASP A 207 1.61 22.97 -7.26
N GLY A 208 0.59 22.31 -6.71
CA GLY A 208 0.64 21.64 -5.40
C GLY A 208 0.09 20.22 -5.43
N TRP A 209 0.65 19.37 -4.57
CA TRP A 209 0.27 17.98 -4.42
C TRP A 209 0.37 17.54 -2.95
N GLU A 210 -0.78 17.24 -2.36
CA GLU A 210 -0.90 16.73 -1.00
C GLU A 210 -1.52 15.34 -1.03
N ILE A 211 -0.97 14.38 -0.28
CA ILE A 211 -1.48 12.99 -0.23
C ILE A 211 -2.13 12.68 1.12
N ILE A 212 -1.83 13.49 2.14
CA ILE A 212 -2.38 13.33 3.49
C ILE A 212 -3.02 14.62 3.95
N ASP A 213 -4.14 14.49 4.66
CA ASP A 213 -4.83 15.62 5.26
C ASP A 213 -4.19 16.05 6.60
N GLU A 214 -4.80 17.03 7.24
CA GLU A 214 -4.40 17.51 8.57
C GLU A 214 -4.49 16.44 9.69
N ASN A 215 -5.34 15.43 9.50
CA ASN A 215 -5.52 14.30 10.41
C ASN A 215 -4.57 13.14 10.13
N LYS A 216 -3.69 13.27 9.11
CA LYS A 216 -2.78 12.23 8.59
C LYS A 216 -3.52 11.05 7.96
N GLU A 217 -4.73 11.27 7.49
CA GLU A 217 -5.50 10.33 6.71
C GLU A 217 -5.11 10.46 5.24
N PHE A 218 -5.18 9.36 4.48
CA PHE A 218 -4.86 9.38 3.05
C PHE A 218 -5.97 10.12 2.29
N GLU A 219 -5.64 11.32 1.79
CA GLU A 219 -6.52 12.21 1.05
C GLU A 219 -5.71 12.90 -0.07
N PRO A 220 -5.63 12.29 -1.27
CA PRO A 220 -4.87 12.84 -2.39
C PRO A 220 -5.58 14.02 -3.05
N VAL A 221 -4.98 15.20 -2.93
CA VAL A 221 -5.50 16.49 -3.42
C VAL A 221 -4.44 17.18 -4.28
N ALA A 222 -4.82 17.50 -5.52
CA ALA A 222 -4.05 18.37 -6.39
C ALA A 222 -4.51 19.83 -6.20
N GLU A 223 -3.57 20.73 -5.95
CA GLU A 223 -3.81 22.17 -5.93
C GLU A 223 -3.50 22.73 -7.32
N ALA A 224 -4.45 23.48 -7.87
CA ALA A 224 -4.33 24.14 -9.15
C ALA A 224 -4.46 25.66 -9.01
N TRP A 225 -3.44 26.40 -9.46
CA TRP A 225 -3.51 27.85 -9.60
C TRP A 225 -4.31 28.24 -10.85
N VAL A 226 -5.37 29.04 -10.67
CA VAL A 226 -6.23 29.52 -11.76
C VAL A 226 -5.72 30.90 -12.24
N SER A 227 -4.97 30.92 -13.33
CA SER A 227 -4.35 32.15 -13.85
C SER A 227 -5.31 33.01 -14.67
N ASP A 228 -6.22 32.38 -15.42
CA ASP A 228 -7.15 33.04 -16.33
C ASP A 228 -8.53 32.37 -16.34
N GLU A 229 -9.52 33.05 -16.91
CA GLU A 229 -10.88 32.53 -17.04
C GLU A 229 -10.91 31.30 -17.96
N VAL A 230 -11.50 30.21 -17.48
CA VAL A 230 -11.75 29.00 -18.28
C VAL A 230 -13.12 28.97 -18.91
N LYS A 231 -13.21 28.27 -20.03
CA LYS A 231 -14.45 28.07 -20.79
C LYS A 231 -14.66 26.59 -21.06
N ALA A 232 -15.91 26.16 -21.04
CA ALA A 232 -16.25 24.78 -21.41
C ALA A 232 -15.71 24.43 -22.80
N GLY A 233 -15.19 23.21 -22.92
CA GLY A 233 -14.51 22.70 -24.11
C GLY A 233 -13.01 22.97 -24.16
N MET A 234 -12.42 23.67 -23.17
CA MET A 234 -10.97 23.71 -22.99
C MET A 234 -10.46 22.36 -22.49
N GLU A 235 -9.33 21.90 -23.03
CA GLU A 235 -8.63 20.68 -22.62
C GLU A 235 -7.12 20.96 -22.56
N THR A 236 -6.43 20.39 -21.58
CA THR A 236 -4.97 20.45 -21.49
C THR A 236 -4.35 19.77 -22.70
N SER A 237 -3.36 20.40 -23.32
CA SER A 237 -2.58 19.74 -24.37
C SER A 237 -1.67 18.66 -23.78
N GLU A 238 -1.25 17.68 -24.59
CA GLU A 238 -0.43 16.53 -24.16
C GLU A 238 0.88 16.95 -23.48
N ASP A 239 1.50 18.04 -23.94
CA ASP A 239 2.72 18.62 -23.36
C ASP A 239 2.49 19.38 -22.04
N GLU A 240 1.24 19.69 -21.71
CA GLU A 240 0.84 20.39 -20.48
C GLU A 240 0.20 19.46 -19.44
N ILE A 241 0.07 18.15 -19.73
CA ILE A 241 -0.50 17.19 -18.79
C ILE A 241 0.45 17.03 -17.59
N THR A 242 -0.05 17.45 -16.42
CA THR A 242 0.67 17.25 -15.16
C THR A 242 0.64 15.78 -14.75
N THR A 243 1.79 15.29 -14.26
CA THR A 243 1.89 13.98 -13.64
C THR A 243 2.13 14.14 -12.14
N VAL A 244 1.31 13.50 -11.33
CA VAL A 244 1.56 13.34 -9.90
C VAL A 244 1.94 11.89 -9.60
N SER A 245 2.66 11.66 -8.51
CA SER A 245 3.03 10.30 -8.09
C SER A 245 2.70 10.05 -6.62
N ILE A 246 2.31 8.81 -6.32
CA ILE A 246 2.12 8.28 -4.97
C ILE A 246 3.10 7.11 -4.79
N GLY A 247 4.04 7.27 -3.88
CA GLY A 247 5.01 6.25 -3.51
C GLY A 247 4.77 5.76 -2.09
N ILE A 248 4.67 4.44 -1.88
CA ILE A 248 4.65 3.84 -0.54
C ILE A 248 5.76 2.83 -0.44
N THR A 249 6.54 2.97 0.62
CA THR A 249 7.55 2.01 0.98
C THR A 249 7.32 1.48 2.39
N SER A 250 7.76 0.25 2.63
CA SER A 250 7.70 -0.37 3.94
C SER A 250 8.91 -1.29 4.14
N THR A 251 9.15 -1.67 5.39
CA THR A 251 10.21 -2.60 5.78
C THR A 251 9.68 -3.48 6.89
N ALA A 252 10.12 -4.75 6.93
CA ALA A 252 9.89 -5.59 8.07
C ALA A 252 10.56 -4.96 9.31
N GLN A 253 10.00 -5.22 10.50
CA GLN A 253 10.68 -4.86 11.74
C GLN A 253 12.06 -5.52 11.81
N GLU A 254 13.06 -4.75 12.25
CA GLU A 254 14.46 -5.18 12.38
C GLU A 254 15.16 -5.53 11.06
N SER A 255 14.50 -5.33 9.91
CA SER A 255 15.13 -5.39 8.59
C SER A 255 15.68 -4.02 8.16
N THR A 256 16.63 -4.05 7.23
CA THR A 256 17.13 -2.85 6.53
C THR A 256 16.65 -2.77 5.09
N THR A 257 15.95 -3.81 4.61
CA THR A 257 15.45 -3.88 3.24
C THR A 257 14.15 -3.10 3.13
N VAL A 258 14.16 -2.07 2.28
CA VAL A 258 12.99 -1.25 1.99
C VAL A 258 12.32 -1.76 0.71
N PHE A 259 11.02 -1.99 0.77
CA PHE A 259 10.21 -2.47 -0.35
C PHE A 259 9.29 -1.36 -0.88
N PRO A 260 9.30 -1.07 -2.19
CA PRO A 260 8.29 -0.22 -2.82
C PRO A 260 6.98 -1.01 -2.97
N LEU A 261 6.01 -0.74 -2.10
CA LEU A 261 4.70 -1.40 -2.16
C LEU A 261 3.79 -0.74 -3.21
N VAL A 262 3.84 0.59 -3.31
CA VAL A 262 3.11 1.37 -4.31
C VAL A 262 4.10 2.31 -4.99
N SER A 263 4.13 2.27 -6.31
CA SER A 263 4.88 3.16 -7.18
C SER A 263 3.96 3.62 -8.29
N LEU A 264 3.04 4.53 -7.97
CA LEU A 264 1.96 4.95 -8.86
C LEU A 264 2.28 6.31 -9.47
N LYS A 265 2.22 6.39 -10.80
CA LYS A 265 2.19 7.63 -11.57
C LYS A 265 0.78 7.89 -12.09
N ILE A 266 0.34 9.13 -12.01
CA ILE A 266 -1.02 9.55 -12.36
C ILE A 266 -0.92 10.76 -13.28
N LYS A 267 -1.30 10.58 -14.53
CA LYS A 267 -1.50 11.69 -15.48
C LYS A 267 -2.86 12.32 -15.23
N LEU A 268 -2.89 13.65 -15.18
CA LEU A 268 -4.10 14.42 -14.84
C LEU A 268 -4.50 15.33 -16.02
N PRO A 269 -4.99 14.80 -17.15
CA PRO A 269 -5.55 15.64 -18.21
C PRO A 269 -6.82 16.32 -17.70
N ILE A 270 -6.93 17.63 -17.93
CA ILE A 270 -8.07 18.44 -17.49
C ILE A 270 -8.96 18.74 -18.70
N MET A 271 -10.26 18.54 -18.53
CA MET A 271 -11.29 18.99 -19.46
C MET A 271 -12.28 19.90 -18.72
N ILE A 272 -12.46 21.11 -19.23
CA ILE A 272 -13.43 22.05 -18.68
C ILE A 272 -14.81 21.77 -19.27
N VAL A 273 -15.81 21.62 -18.41
CA VAL A 273 -17.19 21.28 -18.78
C VAL A 273 -18.18 22.36 -18.34
N ASP A 274 -19.35 22.39 -18.97
CA ASP A 274 -20.42 23.38 -18.72
C ASP A 274 -21.26 23.07 -17.46
N THR A 275 -21.08 21.91 -16.83
CA THR A 275 -21.94 21.48 -15.71
C THR A 275 -21.51 22.10 -14.39
N ASP A 276 -22.47 22.48 -13.56
CA ASP A 276 -22.27 22.73 -12.12
C ASP A 276 -22.13 21.42 -11.33
#